data_AF-A0A9E4ALI6-F1
#
_entry.id   AF-A0A9E4ALI6-F1
#
_cell.length_a   1.000
_cell.length_b   1.000
_cell.length_c   1.000
_cell.angle_alpha   90.00
_cell.angle_beta   90.00
_cell.angle_gamma   90.00
#
_symmetry.space_group_name_H-M   'P 1'
#
loop_
_entity.id
_entity.type
_entity.pdbx_description
1 polymer ?
#
loop_
_entity_poly.entity_id
_entity_poly.type
_entity_poly.pdbx_seq_one_letter_code
_entity_poly.pdbx_strand_id
1 'polypeptide(L)'
;HTRDYLAREYGLKLRPLLLSFKNPVERRDFFALNKDIKGLGFKEASHFLRNVGFRSYAILDKHILQCLFELGITESPRAPHSRSKYIEIENKFKRFSEKNGFDFDEMDLFLWSEKTGEILK
;
A
#
# COMPACT_ATOMS: atom_id res chain seq x y z
N HIS A 1 -7.04 -17.38 -14.27
CA HIS A 1 -6.25 -16.29 -14.89
C HIS A 1 -5.03 -15.90 -14.06
N THR A 2 -5.16 -15.11 -12.98
CA THR A 2 -4.02 -14.68 -12.15
C THR A 2 -3.24 -15.87 -11.58
N ARG A 3 -3.94 -16.87 -11.04
CA ARG A 3 -3.33 -18.11 -10.54
C ARG A 3 -2.55 -18.85 -11.62
N ASP A 4 -3.13 -18.99 -12.81
CA ASP A 4 -2.49 -19.72 -13.92
C ASP A 4 -1.25 -19.00 -14.44
N TYR A 5 -1.31 -17.66 -14.52
CA TYR A 5 -0.14 -16.82 -14.79
C TYR A 5 0.96 -17.03 -13.75
N LEU A 6 0.64 -16.94 -12.46
CA LEU A 6 1.61 -17.14 -11.38
C LEU A 6 2.16 -18.59 -11.35
N ALA A 7 1.36 -19.57 -11.74
CA ALA A 7 1.80 -20.95 -11.89
C ALA A 7 2.76 -21.13 -13.07
N ARG A 8 2.44 -20.54 -14.23
CA ARG A 8 3.26 -20.66 -15.44
C ARG A 8 4.59 -19.93 -15.32
N GLU A 9 4.58 -18.67 -14.88
CA GLU A 9 5.78 -17.82 -14.86
C GLU A 9 6.65 -18.07 -13.61
N TYR A 10 6.03 -18.40 -12.48
CA TYR A 10 6.72 -18.45 -11.18
C TYR A 10 6.53 -19.78 -10.44
N GLY A 11 5.84 -20.76 -11.02
CA GLY A 11 5.58 -22.05 -10.35
C GLY A 11 4.84 -21.93 -9.02
N LEU A 12 4.03 -20.87 -8.85
CA LEU A 12 3.40 -20.47 -7.58
C LEU A 12 4.37 -20.21 -6.42
N LYS A 13 5.66 -20.02 -6.70
CA LYS A 13 6.68 -19.68 -5.71
C LYS A 13 6.65 -18.18 -5.42
N LEU A 14 5.67 -17.75 -4.62
CA LEU A 14 5.47 -16.33 -4.29
C LEU A 14 6.59 -15.74 -3.44
N ARG A 15 7.14 -16.48 -2.48
CA ARG A 15 8.17 -15.94 -1.58
C ARG A 15 9.46 -15.54 -2.32
N PRO A 16 10.05 -16.38 -3.20
CA PRO A 16 11.18 -15.95 -4.03
C PRO A 16 10.86 -14.75 -4.92
N LEU A 17 9.68 -14.71 -5.55
CA LEU A 17 9.24 -13.58 -6.37
C LEU A 17 9.17 -12.29 -5.54
N LEU A 18 8.54 -12.33 -4.37
CA LEU A 18 8.41 -11.15 -3.50
C LEU A 18 9.77 -10.60 -3.03
N LEU A 19 10.76 -11.49 -2.86
CA LEU A 19 12.12 -11.13 -2.45
C LEU A 19 13.02 -10.72 -3.62
N SER A 20 12.63 -10.94 -4.89
CA SER A 20 13.47 -10.61 -6.04
C SER A 20 13.43 -9.13 -6.44
N PHE A 21 12.50 -8.34 -5.90
CA PHE A 21 12.38 -6.91 -6.20
C PHE A 21 13.37 -6.07 -5.40
N LYS A 22 13.95 -5.04 -6.05
CA LYS A 22 15.00 -4.20 -5.43
C LYS A 22 14.46 -3.27 -4.35
N ASN A 23 13.25 -2.77 -4.54
CA ASN A 23 12.65 -1.80 -3.64
C ASN A 23 11.15 -2.05 -3.46
N PRO A 24 10.54 -1.50 -2.39
CA PRO A 24 9.12 -1.68 -2.12
C PRO A 24 8.21 -1.23 -3.26
N VAL A 25 8.56 -0.14 -3.95
CA VAL A 25 7.75 0.45 -5.01
C VAL A 25 7.65 -0.49 -6.20
N GLU A 26 8.77 -1.02 -6.69
CA GLU A 26 8.81 -2.01 -7.77
C GLU A 26 7.98 -3.26 -7.44
N ARG A 27 8.07 -3.74 -6.20
CA ARG A 27 7.28 -4.89 -5.76
C ARG A 27 5.78 -4.61 -5.85
N ARG A 28 5.31 -3.44 -5.39
CA ARG A 28 3.89 -3.06 -5.51
C ARG A 28 3.48 -2.84 -6.96
N ASP A 29 4.31 -2.15 -7.73
CA ASP A 29 4.05 -1.88 -9.15
C ASP A 29 3.83 -3.17 -9.92
N PHE A 30 4.60 -4.22 -9.64
CA PHE A 30 4.39 -5.53 -10.23
C PHE A 30 2.98 -6.06 -9.99
N PHE A 31 2.45 -6.00 -8.75
CA PHE A 31 1.09 -6.48 -8.48
C PHE A 31 0.01 -5.53 -9.01
N ALA A 32 0.24 -4.22 -8.98
CA ALA A 32 -0.76 -3.21 -9.32
C ALA A 32 -0.89 -2.93 -10.82
N LEU A 33 0.19 -3.13 -11.59
CA LEU A 33 0.27 -2.75 -13.02
C LEU A 33 0.33 -3.96 -13.95
N ASN A 34 0.56 -5.16 -13.43
CA ASN A 34 0.61 -6.35 -14.27
C ASN A 34 -0.81 -6.76 -14.69
N LYS A 35 -1.08 -6.63 -15.98
CA LYS A 35 -2.38 -6.98 -16.61
C LYS A 35 -2.82 -8.43 -16.35
N ASP A 36 -1.88 -9.33 -16.07
CA ASP A 36 -2.18 -10.74 -15.81
C ASP A 36 -2.64 -10.99 -14.36
N ILE A 37 -2.38 -10.01 -13.48
CA ILE A 37 -2.81 -9.98 -12.08
C ILE A 37 -4.07 -9.11 -11.97
N LYS A 38 -5.22 -9.76 -12.12
CA LYS A 38 -6.53 -9.09 -12.08
C LYS A 38 -6.96 -8.79 -10.64
N GLY A 39 -7.57 -7.63 -10.42
CA GLY A 39 -8.21 -7.24 -9.16
C GLY A 39 -7.28 -6.63 -8.11
N LEU A 40 -6.00 -6.45 -8.40
CA LEU A 40 -5.04 -5.78 -7.52
C LEU A 40 -4.74 -4.38 -8.07
N GLY A 41 -5.39 -3.35 -7.50
CA GLY A 41 -4.97 -1.97 -7.67
C GLY A 41 -3.84 -1.62 -6.70
N PHE A 42 -3.40 -0.36 -6.66
CA PHE A 42 -2.33 0.07 -5.76
C PHE A 42 -2.66 -0.13 -4.28
N LYS A 43 -3.90 0.15 -3.88
CA LYS A 43 -4.36 -0.05 -2.50
C LYS A 43 -4.38 -1.53 -2.14
N GLU A 44 -4.96 -2.37 -2.98
CA GLU A 44 -5.05 -3.81 -2.75
C GLU A 44 -3.67 -4.48 -2.79
N ALA A 45 -2.76 -4.01 -3.66
CA ALA A 45 -1.37 -4.46 -3.69
C ALA A 45 -0.59 -4.07 -2.43
N SER A 46 -0.71 -2.81 -1.96
CA SER A 46 -0.16 -2.39 -0.67
C SER A 46 -0.68 -3.25 0.48
N HIS A 47 -2.00 -3.49 0.51
CA HIS A 47 -2.66 -4.29 1.54
C HIS A 47 -2.17 -5.75 1.53
N PHE A 48 -2.11 -6.37 0.35
CA PHE A 48 -1.54 -7.71 0.20
C PHE A 48 -0.10 -7.79 0.71
N LEU A 49 0.75 -6.83 0.34
CA LEU A 49 2.16 -6.81 0.73
C LEU A 49 2.34 -6.63 2.24
N ARG A 50 1.53 -5.79 2.88
CA ARG A 50 1.47 -5.66 4.35
C ARG A 50 1.05 -6.96 5.02
N ASN A 51 -0.01 -7.61 4.52
CA ASN A 51 -0.54 -8.85 5.11
C ASN A 51 0.45 -10.03 5.02
N VAL A 52 1.32 -10.06 4.00
CA VAL A 52 2.38 -11.08 3.88
C VAL A 52 3.69 -10.67 4.57
N GLY A 53 3.69 -9.57 5.34
CA GLY A 53 4.77 -9.18 6.24
C GLY A 53 5.76 -8.16 5.69
N PHE A 54 5.48 -7.51 4.56
CA PHE A 54 6.32 -6.40 4.10
C PHE A 54 5.86 -5.06 4.68
N ARG A 55 6.84 -4.26 5.07
CA ARG A 55 6.68 -2.96 5.71
C ARG A 55 6.73 -1.81 4.71
N SER A 56 6.36 -0.62 5.16
CA SER A 56 6.51 0.65 4.42
C SER A 56 5.59 0.81 3.20
N TYR A 57 4.38 0.25 3.26
CA TYR A 57 3.31 0.45 2.28
C TYR A 57 2.11 1.16 2.90
N ALA A 58 1.75 2.33 2.38
CA ALA A 58 0.50 3.00 2.75
C ALA A 58 -0.68 2.19 2.19
N ILE A 59 -1.72 2.00 3.00
CA ILE A 59 -3.01 1.51 2.52
C ILE A 59 -3.92 2.73 2.36
N LEU A 60 -3.82 3.41 1.22
CA LEU A 60 -4.64 4.61 0.94
C LEU A 60 -6.10 4.26 0.64
N ASP A 61 -6.84 3.83 1.66
CA ASP A 61 -8.28 3.62 1.63
C ASP A 61 -9.05 4.92 1.98
N LYS A 62 -10.39 4.84 2.02
CA LYS A 62 -11.23 6.01 2.30
C LYS A 62 -11.01 6.61 3.70
N HIS A 63 -10.64 5.79 4.69
CA HIS A 63 -10.44 6.23 6.07
C HIS A 63 -9.10 6.92 6.21
N ILE A 64 -8.03 6.29 5.72
CA ILE A 64 -6.69 6.88 5.70
C ILE A 64 -6.69 8.17 4.88
N LEU A 65 -7.28 8.18 3.69
CA LEU A 65 -7.35 9.39 2.88
C LEU A 65 -8.13 10.53 3.56
N GLN A 66 -9.16 10.19 4.34
CA GLN A 66 -9.90 11.17 5.13
C GLN A 66 -9.04 11.73 6.26
N CYS A 67 -8.32 10.88 7.02
CA CYS A 67 -7.36 11.34 8.03
C CYS A 67 -6.28 12.25 7.44
N LEU A 68 -5.67 11.84 6.32
CA LEU A 68 -4.61 12.60 5.68
C LEU A 68 -5.12 13.96 5.19
N PHE A 69 -6.37 14.04 4.75
CA PHE A 69 -7.01 15.30 4.39
C PHE A 69 -7.24 16.20 5.62
N GLU A 70 -7.77 15.65 6.70
CA GLU A 70 -8.00 16.38 7.96
C GLU A 70 -6.69 16.87 8.61
N LEU A 71 -5.61 16.11 8.45
CA LEU A 71 -4.26 16.50 8.88
C LEU A 71 -3.58 17.50 7.93
N GLY A 72 -4.22 17.87 6.81
CA GLY A 72 -3.66 18.80 5.82
C GLY A 72 -2.51 18.22 4.98
N ILE A 73 -2.37 16.89 4.93
CA ILE A 73 -1.32 16.19 4.18
C ILE A 73 -1.71 16.05 2.70
N THR A 74 -3.00 15.86 2.42
CA THR A 74 -3.55 15.82 1.05
C THR A 74 -4.52 16.96 0.81
N GLU A 75 -4.64 17.39 -0.45
CA GLU A 75 -5.59 18.44 -0.87
C GLU A 75 -7.03 17.92 -0.97
N SER A 76 -7.22 16.60 -0.98
CA SER A 76 -8.52 15.95 -1.15
C SER A 76 -8.50 14.54 -0.54
N PRO A 77 -9.63 14.05 0.00
CA PRO A 77 -9.77 12.67 0.48
C PRO A 77 -10.06 11.67 -0.65
N ARG A 78 -10.05 12.10 -1.92
CA ARG A 78 -10.32 11.21 -3.07
C ARG A 78 -9.17 10.23 -3.29
N ALA A 79 -9.54 9.01 -3.67
CA ALA A 79 -8.57 7.98 -4.02
C ALA A 79 -7.68 8.41 -5.21
N PRO A 80 -6.37 8.17 -5.17
CA PRO A 80 -5.47 8.51 -6.27
C PRO A 80 -5.79 7.68 -7.52
N HIS A 81 -5.96 8.36 -8.66
CA HIS A 81 -6.24 7.72 -9.94
C HIS A 81 -4.98 7.34 -10.74
N SER A 82 -3.80 7.74 -10.28
CA SER A 82 -2.53 7.47 -10.94
C SER A 82 -1.48 6.94 -9.97
N ARG A 83 -0.52 6.18 -10.50
CA ARG A 83 0.67 5.75 -9.77
C ARG A 83 1.39 6.93 -9.12
N SER A 84 1.66 7.99 -9.89
CA SER A 84 2.40 9.16 -9.41
C SER A 84 1.71 9.79 -8.19
N LYS A 85 0.38 9.93 -8.23
CA LYS A 85 -0.37 10.50 -7.11
C LYS A 85 -0.39 9.58 -5.89
N TYR A 86 -0.48 8.26 -6.10
CA TYR A 86 -0.39 7.29 -5.01
C TYR A 86 0.95 7.39 -4.28
N ILE A 87 2.06 7.39 -5.03
CA ILE A 87 3.41 7.52 -4.47
C ILE A 87 3.63 8.88 -3.81
N GLU A 88 3.11 9.96 -4.40
CA GLU A 88 3.19 11.32 -3.83
C GLU A 88 2.52 11.38 -2.45
N ILE A 89 1.29 10.88 -2.33
CA ILE A 89 0.53 10.86 -1.07
C ILE A 89 1.24 9.97 -0.04
N GLU A 90 1.67 8.77 -0.43
CA GLU A 90 2.42 7.87 0.46
C GLU A 90 3.70 8.54 0.99
N ASN A 91 4.46 9.21 0.14
CA ASN A 91 5.69 9.89 0.57
C ASN A 91 5.41 11.11 1.46
N LYS A 92 4.32 11.85 1.22
CA LYS A 92 3.88 12.93 2.11
C LYS A 92 3.53 12.36 3.50
N PHE A 93 2.83 11.23 3.53
CA PHE A 93 2.46 10.57 4.78
C PHE A 93 3.69 9.99 5.52
N LYS A 94 4.64 9.36 4.81
CA LYS A 94 5.92 8.90 5.38
C LYS A 94 6.68 10.04 6.04
N ARG A 95 6.88 11.15 5.32
CA ARG A 95 7.54 12.35 5.86
C ARG A 95 6.83 12.92 7.08
N PHE A 96 5.49 12.91 7.08
CA PHE A 96 4.72 13.34 8.24
C PHE A 96 4.99 12.43 9.45
N SER A 97 4.99 11.11 9.26
CA SER A 97 5.25 10.14 10.34
C SER A 97 6.66 10.32 10.90
N GLU A 98 7.66 10.38 10.02
CA GLU A 98 9.08 10.59 10.38
C GLU A 98 9.28 11.91 11.15
N LYS A 99 8.68 13.01 10.68
CA LYS A 99 8.79 14.32 11.34
C LYS A 99 8.23 14.32 12.76
N ASN A 100 7.22 13.49 13.02
CA ASN A 100 6.59 13.37 14.33
C ASN A 100 7.17 12.22 15.18
N GLY A 101 8.23 11.55 14.71
CA GLY A 101 8.92 10.48 15.43
C GLY A 101 8.15 9.15 15.50
N PHE A 102 7.19 8.93 14.61
CA PHE A 102 6.39 7.71 14.56
C PHE A 102 6.89 6.75 13.48
N ASP A 103 6.84 5.45 13.79
CA ASP A 103 6.98 4.42 12.77
C ASP A 103 5.81 4.52 11.79
N PHE A 104 6.13 4.46 10.50
CA PHE A 104 5.14 4.65 9.44
C PHE A 104 4.05 3.56 9.44
N ASP A 105 4.41 2.30 9.70
CA ASP A 105 3.43 1.22 9.71
C ASP A 105 2.54 1.30 10.95
N GLU A 106 3.09 1.71 12.10
CA GLU A 106 2.32 1.96 13.32
C GLU A 106 1.35 3.14 13.16
N MET A 107 1.79 4.23 12.51
CA MET A 107 0.95 5.38 12.22
C MET A 107 -0.20 5.02 11.26
N ASP A 108 0.07 4.22 10.23
CA ASP A 108 -0.97 3.74 9.30
C ASP A 108 -2.04 2.91 10.04
N LEU A 109 -1.64 2.01 10.94
CA LEU A 109 -2.57 1.26 11.79
C LEU A 109 -3.33 2.17 12.76
N PHE A 110 -2.64 3.13 13.38
CA PHE A 110 -3.23 4.09 14.31
C PHE A 110 -4.33 4.93 13.64
N LEU A 111 -4.03 5.57 12.51
CA LEU A 111 -4.99 6.40 11.77
C LEU A 111 -6.21 5.59 11.31
N TRP A 112 -5.98 4.33 10.90
CA TRP A 112 -7.07 3.44 10.53
C TRP A 112 -7.97 3.13 11.75
N SER A 113 -7.37 2.83 12.90
CA SER A 113 -8.12 2.52 14.13
C SER A 113 -8.88 3.73 14.70
N GLU A 114 -8.33 4.95 14.57
CA GLU A 114 -8.97 6.18 15.02
C GLU A 114 -10.30 6.42 14.28
N LYS A 115 -10.36 6.10 12.98
CA LYS A 115 -11.58 6.28 12.18
C LYS A 115 -12.60 5.17 12.29
N THR A 116 -12.20 3.97 12.67
CA THR A 116 -13.11 2.82 12.75
C THR A 116 -13.51 2.46 14.18
N GLY A 117 -12.76 2.93 15.17
CA GLY A 117 -12.93 2.54 16.57
C GLY A 117 -12.47 1.10 16.86
N GLU A 118 -11.85 0.43 15.89
CA GLU A 118 -11.38 -0.95 16.00
C GLU A 118 -9.89 -1.04 15.66
N ILE A 119 -9.15 -1.95 16.32
CA ILE A 119 -7.77 -2.27 15.94
C ILE A 119 -7.81 -3.57 15.11
N LEU A 120 -7.66 -3.46 13.78
CA LEU A 120 -7.49 -4.64 12.92
C LEU A 120 -6.02 -5.08 12.87
N LYS A 121 -5.82 -6.39 12.67
CA LYS A 121 -4.53 -7.08 12.66
C LYS A 121 -4.40 -7.96 11.43
#